data_AF-A0A9Q0SJC0-F1
#
_entry.id   AF-A0A9Q0SJC0-F1
#
_cell.length_a   1.000
_cell.length_b   1.000
_cell.length_c   1.000
_cell.angle_alpha   90.00
_cell.angle_beta   90.00
_cell.angle_gamma   90.00
#
_symmetry.space_group_name_H-M   'P 1'
#
loop_
_entity.id
_entity.type
_entity.pdbx_description
1 polymer ?
#
loop_
_entity_poly.entity_id
_entity_poly.type
_entity_poly.pdbx_seq_one_letter_code
_entity_poly.pdbx_strand_id
1 'polypeptide(L)'
;MGGSSLTELSFPQKDLLEPLFTASKSSDLKETLEILIAIAKTDDGRADLASKNTLPAALKLITHLLNNLFDHEYLSLSLRLTRNLCAGEVANQKSFIELNGVGILLTVLRIKKVASSEPDCGIIRIGLQVLANVSLAGKEHQQAIWGGLFPDELYMLAKVRSQETCDPLCMIIYGCCDGSPELVLQLCGGQGLPIVVEIIRTASLVGFGEEWLKLLLSRICLEDIYFPPLFLENTWCWELL
;
A
#
# COMPACT_ATOMS: atom_id res chain seq x y z
N MET A 1 11.02 -10.71 -47.44
CA MET A 1 11.60 -9.89 -46.35
C MET A 1 10.45 -9.05 -45.81
N GLY A 2 9.54 -9.59 -45.02
CA GLY A 2 9.81 -10.08 -43.66
C GLY A 2 9.48 -8.95 -42.67
N GLY A 3 8.26 -8.41 -42.74
CA GLY A 3 7.78 -7.38 -41.84
C GLY A 3 7.55 -7.97 -40.47
N SER A 4 8.38 -7.59 -39.51
CA SER A 4 8.17 -7.82 -38.08
C SER A 4 6.92 -7.05 -37.65
N SER A 5 5.85 -7.80 -37.42
CA SER A 5 4.59 -7.29 -36.86
C SER A 5 4.82 -6.81 -35.43
N LEU A 6 4.41 -5.59 -35.12
CA LEU A 6 4.49 -4.93 -33.81
C LEU A 6 3.57 -5.56 -32.73
N THR A 7 3.22 -6.84 -32.85
CA THR A 7 2.20 -7.51 -32.00
C THR A 7 2.71 -8.59 -31.06
N GLU A 8 4.03 -8.76 -30.89
CA GLU A 8 4.60 -9.71 -29.92
C GLU A 8 4.96 -9.10 -28.54
N LEU A 9 4.57 -7.84 -28.28
CA LEU A 9 4.87 -7.14 -27.02
C LEU A 9 3.57 -6.73 -26.31
N SER A 10 2.92 -7.61 -25.56
CA SER A 10 1.81 -7.14 -24.68
C SER A 10 1.31 -8.07 -23.56
N PHE A 11 1.75 -9.33 -23.45
CA PHE A 11 1.25 -10.23 -22.40
C PHE A 11 2.40 -10.89 -21.61
N PRO A 12 2.24 -11.09 -20.28
CA PRO A 12 3.26 -11.75 -19.49
C PRO A 12 3.56 -13.14 -20.07
N GLN A 13 4.84 -13.51 -20.11
CA GLN A 13 5.27 -14.83 -20.58
C GLN A 13 4.52 -15.92 -19.80
N LYS A 14 4.10 -16.98 -20.50
CA LYS A 14 3.29 -18.06 -19.93
C LYS A 14 3.91 -18.66 -18.66
N ASP A 15 5.24 -18.77 -18.63
CA ASP A 15 6.01 -19.29 -17.49
C ASP A 15 5.88 -18.40 -16.24
N LEU A 16 5.66 -17.09 -16.41
CA LEU A 16 5.42 -16.17 -15.29
C LEU A 16 4.01 -16.34 -14.70
N LEU A 17 3.05 -16.75 -15.52
CA LEU A 17 1.65 -16.94 -15.13
C LEU A 17 1.32 -18.37 -14.69
N GLU A 18 2.16 -19.35 -15.04
CA GLU A 18 1.93 -20.77 -14.75
C GLU A 18 1.61 -21.07 -13.27
N PRO A 19 2.26 -20.46 -12.26
CA PRO A 19 1.88 -20.67 -10.87
C PRO A 19 0.46 -20.18 -10.55
N LEU A 20 0.04 -19.06 -11.16
CA LEU A 20 -1.29 -18.49 -10.96
C LEU A 20 -2.35 -19.37 -11.64
N PHE A 21 -2.10 -19.79 -12.89
CA PHE A 21 -2.98 -20.69 -13.64
C PHE A 21 -3.13 -22.06 -12.98
N THR A 22 -2.04 -22.60 -12.45
CA THR A 22 -2.07 -23.88 -11.74
C THR A 22 -2.88 -23.78 -10.45
N ALA A 23 -2.74 -22.68 -9.70
CA ALA A 23 -3.47 -22.45 -8.47
C ALA A 23 -4.98 -22.20 -8.71
N SER A 24 -5.34 -21.50 -9.79
CA SER A 24 -6.74 -21.21 -10.14
C SER A 24 -7.43 -22.33 -10.91
N LYS A 25 -6.67 -23.22 -11.57
CA LYS A 25 -7.14 -24.17 -12.58
C LYS A 25 -7.82 -23.49 -13.78
N SER A 26 -7.45 -22.25 -14.08
CA SER A 26 -7.87 -21.51 -15.28
C SER A 26 -6.64 -21.16 -16.14
N SER A 27 -6.87 -20.95 -17.44
CA SER A 27 -5.87 -20.46 -18.39
C SER A 27 -6.11 -19.01 -18.82
N ASP A 28 -7.19 -18.39 -18.37
CA ASP A 28 -7.50 -16.98 -18.60
C ASP A 28 -7.00 -16.14 -17.41
N LEU A 29 -6.29 -15.03 -17.67
CA LEU A 29 -5.65 -14.25 -16.62
C LEU A 29 -6.67 -13.53 -15.73
N LYS A 30 -7.74 -12.98 -16.33
CA LYS A 30 -8.77 -12.25 -15.58
C LYS A 30 -9.51 -13.20 -14.66
N GLU A 31 -10.01 -14.30 -15.21
CA GLU A 31 -10.69 -15.36 -14.46
C GLU A 31 -9.78 -15.93 -13.37
N THR A 32 -8.50 -16.17 -13.69
CA THR A 32 -7.51 -16.63 -12.72
C THR A 32 -7.38 -15.69 -11.53
N LEU A 33 -7.22 -14.38 -11.76
CA LEU A 33 -7.11 -13.41 -10.67
C LEU A 33 -8.41 -13.35 -9.86
N GLU A 34 -9.57 -13.39 -10.50
CA GLU A 34 -10.88 -13.38 -9.81
C GLU A 34 -11.09 -14.62 -8.92
N ILE A 35 -10.74 -15.81 -9.41
CA ILE A 35 -10.78 -17.07 -8.65
C ILE A 35 -9.84 -16.99 -7.45
N LEU A 36 -8.58 -16.59 -7.66
CA LEU A 36 -7.59 -16.52 -6.59
C LEU A 36 -7.97 -15.47 -5.53
N ILE A 37 -8.53 -14.32 -5.95
CA ILE A 37 -9.06 -13.31 -5.02
C ILE A 37 -10.18 -13.92 -4.16
N ALA A 38 -11.06 -14.72 -4.75
CA ALA A 38 -12.16 -15.37 -4.05
C ALA A 38 -11.65 -16.42 -3.04
N ILE A 39 -10.68 -17.24 -3.43
CA ILE A 39 -10.03 -18.23 -2.55
C ILE A 39 -9.35 -17.52 -1.37
N ALA A 40 -8.59 -16.44 -1.63
CA ALA A 40 -7.84 -15.71 -0.61
C ALA A 40 -8.72 -14.93 0.41
N LYS A 41 -10.05 -15.02 0.33
CA LYS A 41 -10.95 -14.41 1.33
C LYS A 41 -11.01 -15.18 2.64
N THR A 42 -10.66 -16.47 2.65
CA THR A 42 -10.68 -17.31 3.85
C THR A 42 -9.27 -17.61 4.32
N ASP A 43 -9.11 -17.90 5.60
CA ASP A 43 -7.80 -18.18 6.21
C ASP A 43 -7.19 -19.44 5.58
N ASP A 44 -7.96 -20.52 5.45
CA ASP A 44 -7.55 -21.76 4.79
C ASP A 44 -7.15 -21.52 3.32
N GLY A 45 -7.88 -20.66 2.61
CA GLY A 45 -7.57 -20.32 1.23
C GLY A 45 -6.27 -19.55 1.10
N ARG A 46 -5.97 -18.64 2.03
CA ARG A 46 -4.68 -17.92 2.07
C ARG A 46 -3.52 -18.87 2.38
N ALA A 47 -3.69 -19.76 3.34
CA ALA A 47 -2.69 -20.77 3.69
C ALA A 47 -2.41 -21.75 2.53
N ASP A 48 -3.45 -22.22 1.84
CA ASP A 48 -3.31 -23.06 0.65
C ASP A 48 -2.55 -22.34 -0.47
N LEU A 49 -2.90 -21.09 -0.77
CA LEU A 49 -2.21 -20.29 -1.78
C LEU A 49 -0.76 -19.92 -1.37
N ALA A 50 -0.50 -19.72 -0.08
CA ALA A 50 0.86 -19.52 0.43
C ALA A 50 1.73 -20.76 0.15
N SER A 51 1.20 -21.97 0.39
CA SER A 51 1.91 -23.23 0.10
C SER A 51 2.25 -23.43 -1.38
N LYS A 52 1.51 -22.74 -2.27
CA LYS A 52 1.68 -22.79 -3.74
C LYS A 52 2.51 -21.63 -4.29
N ASN A 53 3.12 -20.80 -3.43
CA ASN A 53 3.91 -19.64 -3.83
C ASN A 53 3.13 -18.65 -4.72
N THR A 54 1.83 -18.46 -4.47
CA THR A 54 0.99 -17.56 -5.27
C THR A 54 1.40 -16.09 -5.11
N LEU A 55 1.81 -15.65 -3.91
CA LEU A 55 2.27 -14.29 -3.67
C LEU A 55 3.49 -13.89 -4.54
N PRO A 56 4.58 -14.67 -4.58
CA PRO A 56 5.70 -14.39 -5.48
C PRO A 56 5.29 -14.19 -6.94
N ALA A 57 4.36 -15.00 -7.44
CA ALA A 57 3.85 -14.88 -8.81
C ALA A 57 3.02 -13.59 -9.00
N ALA A 58 2.20 -13.21 -8.01
CA ALA A 58 1.44 -11.96 -8.03
C ALA A 58 2.36 -10.71 -8.04
N LEU A 59 3.44 -10.71 -7.24
CA LEU A 59 4.41 -9.60 -7.22
C LEU A 59 5.18 -9.47 -8.54
N LYS A 60 5.55 -10.59 -9.17
CA LYS A 60 6.15 -10.62 -10.51
C LYS A 60 5.20 -10.06 -11.57
N LEU A 61 3.91 -10.43 -11.50
CA LEU A 61 2.89 -9.90 -12.39
C LEU A 61 2.73 -8.38 -12.23
N ILE A 62 2.63 -7.86 -11.00
CA ILE A 62 2.58 -6.41 -10.75
C ILE A 62 3.79 -5.71 -11.37
N THR A 63 4.99 -6.24 -11.16
CA THR A 63 6.23 -5.67 -11.73
C THR A 63 6.19 -5.65 -13.26
N HIS A 64 5.70 -6.72 -13.89
CA HIS A 64 5.55 -6.79 -15.34
C HIS A 64 4.51 -5.78 -15.86
N LEU A 65 3.39 -5.62 -15.16
CA LEU A 65 2.33 -4.67 -15.54
C LEU A 65 2.80 -3.22 -15.44
N LEU A 66 3.67 -2.89 -14.47
CA LEU A 66 4.26 -1.54 -14.36
C LEU A 66 5.12 -1.17 -15.57
N ASN A 67 5.84 -2.13 -16.14
CA ASN A 67 6.71 -1.91 -17.29
C ASN A 67 5.95 -1.73 -18.61
N ASN A 68 4.68 -2.15 -18.66
CA ASN A 68 3.91 -2.20 -19.90
C ASN A 68 2.74 -1.20 -19.95
N LEU A 69 2.62 -0.27 -19.00
CA LEU A 69 1.69 0.89 -18.96
C LEU A 69 0.18 0.67 -19.23
N PHE A 70 -0.28 -0.52 -19.64
CA PHE A 70 -1.53 -0.66 -20.39
C PHE A 70 -2.63 -1.52 -19.76
N ASP A 71 -2.61 -1.84 -18.46
CA ASP A 71 -3.82 -2.45 -17.89
C ASP A 71 -4.10 -2.10 -16.42
N HIS A 72 -4.91 -1.04 -16.23
CA HIS A 72 -5.44 -0.66 -14.92
C HIS A 72 -6.29 -1.77 -14.30
N GLU A 73 -6.98 -2.60 -15.10
CA GLU A 73 -7.82 -3.68 -14.59
C GLU A 73 -6.95 -4.81 -14.02
N TYR A 74 -5.97 -5.32 -14.78
CA TYR A 74 -5.09 -6.38 -14.28
C TYR A 74 -4.23 -5.93 -13.10
N LEU A 75 -3.77 -4.67 -13.09
CA LEU A 75 -3.04 -4.12 -11.94
C LEU A 75 -3.94 -4.07 -10.71
N SER A 76 -5.18 -3.58 -10.85
CA SER A 76 -6.15 -3.55 -9.76
C SER A 76 -6.42 -4.96 -9.21
N LEU A 77 -6.68 -5.94 -10.08
CA LEU A 77 -6.90 -7.32 -9.69
C LEU A 77 -5.68 -7.94 -8.99
N SER A 78 -4.47 -7.70 -9.53
CA SER A 78 -3.23 -8.22 -8.94
C SER A 78 -2.95 -7.62 -7.55
N LEU A 79 -3.23 -6.33 -7.36
CA LEU A 79 -3.12 -5.67 -6.05
C LEU A 79 -4.18 -6.17 -5.07
N ARG A 80 -5.42 -6.39 -5.52
CA ARG A 80 -6.49 -6.97 -4.69
C ARG A 80 -6.14 -8.39 -4.24
N LEU A 81 -5.59 -9.20 -5.14
CA LEU A 81 -5.08 -10.53 -4.81
C LEU A 81 -3.99 -10.44 -3.76
N THR A 82 -2.97 -9.60 -3.99
CA THR A 82 -1.85 -9.40 -3.05
C THR A 82 -2.33 -8.94 -1.67
N ARG A 83 -3.27 -7.99 -1.62
CA ARG A 83 -3.87 -7.50 -0.37
C ARG A 83 -4.52 -8.64 0.41
N ASN A 84 -5.32 -9.47 -0.26
CA ASN A 84 -5.96 -10.61 0.36
C ASN A 84 -4.91 -11.63 0.83
N LEU A 85 -3.92 -11.99 -0.02
CA LEU A 85 -2.87 -12.94 0.33
C LEU A 85 -2.08 -12.53 1.58
N CYS A 86 -1.84 -11.24 1.80
CA CYS A 86 -1.12 -10.72 2.97
C CYS A 86 -1.99 -10.51 4.22
N ALA A 87 -3.31 -10.77 4.18
CA ALA A 87 -4.20 -10.50 5.30
C ALA A 87 -4.03 -11.55 6.42
N GLY A 88 -3.17 -11.29 7.41
CA GLY A 88 -2.97 -12.19 8.56
C GLY A 88 -2.35 -13.55 8.23
N GLU A 89 -1.84 -13.73 7.00
CA GLU A 89 -1.09 -14.93 6.59
C GLU A 89 0.41 -14.65 6.73
N VAL A 90 1.00 -15.15 7.81
CA VAL A 90 2.38 -14.84 8.23
C VAL A 90 3.40 -15.25 7.17
N ALA A 91 3.19 -16.39 6.49
CA ALA A 91 4.12 -16.85 5.46
C ALA A 91 4.18 -15.88 4.27
N ASN A 92 3.02 -15.37 3.86
CA ASN A 92 2.93 -14.38 2.79
C ASN A 92 3.47 -13.01 3.24
N GLN A 93 3.14 -12.54 4.45
CA GLN A 93 3.65 -11.25 4.95
C GLN A 93 5.18 -11.23 5.02
N LYS A 94 5.79 -12.33 5.49
CA LYS A 94 7.25 -12.48 5.50
C LYS A 94 7.84 -12.51 4.09
N SER A 95 7.28 -13.36 3.22
CA SER A 95 7.73 -13.46 1.82
C SER A 95 7.60 -12.13 1.08
N PHE A 96 6.58 -11.32 1.38
CA PHE A 96 6.41 -9.99 0.82
C PHE A 96 7.61 -9.07 1.12
N ILE A 97 8.14 -9.09 2.35
CA ILE A 97 9.34 -8.32 2.70
C ILE A 97 10.57 -8.87 1.99
N GLU A 98 10.78 -10.19 2.02
CA GLU A 98 11.93 -10.87 1.39
C GLU A 98 12.02 -10.62 -0.12
N LEU A 99 10.86 -10.45 -0.77
CA LEU A 99 10.75 -10.20 -2.22
C LEU A 99 10.69 -8.72 -2.59
N ASN A 100 11.07 -7.82 -1.68
CA ASN A 100 11.01 -6.37 -1.88
C ASN A 100 9.61 -5.86 -2.29
N GLY A 101 8.56 -6.45 -1.73
CA GLY A 101 7.17 -6.05 -1.99
C GLY A 101 6.90 -4.59 -1.66
N VAL A 102 7.55 -4.06 -0.61
CA VAL A 102 7.48 -2.62 -0.26
C VAL A 102 7.94 -1.77 -1.44
N GLY A 103 9.14 -2.02 -1.98
CA GLY A 103 9.68 -1.26 -3.11
C GLY A 103 8.82 -1.37 -4.39
N ILE A 104 8.25 -2.54 -4.65
CA ILE A 104 7.31 -2.75 -5.78
C ILE A 104 6.08 -1.86 -5.60
N LEU A 105 5.45 -1.88 -4.42
CA LEU A 105 4.25 -1.05 -4.17
C LEU A 105 4.55 0.43 -4.18
N LEU A 106 5.67 0.89 -3.62
CA LEU A 106 6.05 2.30 -3.69
C LEU A 106 6.20 2.76 -5.14
N THR A 107 6.72 1.91 -6.02
CA THR A 107 6.79 2.19 -7.46
C THR A 107 5.39 2.34 -8.07
N VAL A 108 4.43 1.45 -7.72
CA VAL A 108 3.02 1.59 -8.12
C VAL A 108 2.45 2.93 -7.64
N LEU A 109 2.61 3.24 -6.36
CA LEU A 109 2.06 4.44 -5.72
C LEU A 109 2.61 5.72 -6.37
N ARG A 110 3.93 5.79 -6.60
CA ARG A 110 4.57 6.93 -7.29
C ARG A 110 4.02 7.12 -8.70
N ILE A 111 3.96 6.05 -9.50
CA ILE A 111 3.44 6.12 -10.88
C ILE A 111 1.99 6.59 -10.85
N LYS A 112 1.14 6.01 -10.00
CA LYS A 112 -0.29 6.34 -9.97
C LYS A 112 -0.62 7.68 -9.34
N LYS A 113 0.32 8.28 -8.61
CA LYS A 113 0.23 9.66 -8.15
C LYS A 113 0.75 10.67 -9.17
N VAL A 114 1.80 10.35 -9.93
CA VAL A 114 2.53 11.31 -10.80
C VAL A 114 2.14 11.22 -12.28
N ALA A 115 1.71 10.06 -12.77
CA ALA A 115 1.53 9.82 -14.21
C ALA A 115 0.31 10.52 -14.83
N SER A 116 -0.60 11.05 -14.02
CA SER A 116 -1.85 11.69 -14.47
C SER A 116 -2.08 13.02 -13.75
N SER A 117 -2.86 13.91 -14.39
CA SER A 117 -3.32 15.16 -13.77
C SER A 117 -4.15 14.93 -12.50
N GLU A 118 -4.75 13.75 -12.39
CA GLU A 118 -5.53 13.28 -11.24
C GLU A 118 -4.97 11.93 -10.74
N PRO A 119 -4.63 11.80 -9.44
CA PRO A 119 -4.17 10.53 -8.88
C PRO A 119 -5.22 9.41 -9.00
N ASP A 120 -4.80 8.19 -9.35
CA ASP A 120 -5.66 7.00 -9.32
C ASP A 120 -5.86 6.54 -7.86
N CYS A 121 -6.79 7.19 -7.17
CA CYS A 121 -7.06 6.99 -5.75
C CYS A 121 -7.48 5.55 -5.43
N GLY A 122 -8.12 4.85 -6.37
CA GLY A 122 -8.53 3.46 -6.20
C GLY A 122 -7.33 2.51 -6.13
N ILE A 123 -6.38 2.65 -7.06
CA ILE A 123 -5.14 1.86 -7.03
C ILE A 123 -4.28 2.24 -5.83
N ILE A 124 -4.16 3.54 -5.53
CA ILE A 124 -3.40 4.03 -4.36
C ILE A 124 -3.96 3.43 -3.08
N ARG A 125 -5.28 3.49 -2.88
CA ARG A 125 -5.94 2.88 -1.72
C ARG A 125 -5.62 1.40 -1.59
N ILE A 126 -5.77 0.61 -2.66
CA ILE A 126 -5.51 -0.84 -2.59
C ILE A 126 -4.04 -1.09 -2.27
N GLY A 127 -3.10 -0.36 -2.87
CA GLY A 127 -1.67 -0.46 -2.57
C GLY A 127 -1.36 -0.17 -1.09
N LEU A 128 -1.94 0.89 -0.52
CA LEU A 128 -1.82 1.19 0.90
C LEU A 128 -2.45 0.09 1.78
N GLN A 129 -3.59 -0.46 1.40
CA GLN A 129 -4.20 -1.58 2.13
C GLN A 129 -3.31 -2.84 2.15
N VAL A 130 -2.52 -3.11 1.10
CA VAL A 130 -1.52 -4.19 1.15
C VAL A 130 -0.48 -3.89 2.22
N LEU A 131 0.10 -2.68 2.22
CA LEU A 131 1.11 -2.28 3.20
C LEU A 131 0.54 -2.33 4.63
N ALA A 132 -0.70 -1.89 4.84
CA ALA A 132 -1.39 -1.97 6.12
C ALA A 132 -1.55 -3.43 6.58
N ASN A 133 -1.93 -4.35 5.70
CA ASN A 133 -2.02 -5.77 6.06
C ASN A 133 -0.65 -6.36 6.44
N VAL A 134 0.43 -5.92 5.79
CA VAL A 134 1.78 -6.39 6.09
C VAL A 134 2.33 -5.76 7.38
N SER A 135 1.99 -4.51 7.70
CA SER A 135 2.46 -3.85 8.94
C SER A 135 1.91 -4.50 10.21
N LEU A 136 0.79 -5.21 10.13
CA LEU A 136 0.21 -5.97 11.25
C LEU A 136 1.03 -7.22 11.63
N ALA A 137 2.01 -7.63 10.83
CA ALA A 137 2.83 -8.83 11.07
C ALA A 137 3.95 -8.64 12.11
N GLY A 138 4.08 -7.43 12.67
CA GLY A 138 5.02 -7.12 13.76
C GLY A 138 6.17 -6.19 13.37
N LYS A 139 7.06 -5.93 14.35
CA LYS A 139 8.05 -4.83 14.31
C LYS A 139 8.97 -4.84 13.10
N GLU A 140 9.46 -5.99 12.66
CA GLU A 140 10.34 -6.09 11.49
C GLU A 140 9.65 -5.58 10.21
N HIS A 141 8.38 -5.95 10.04
CA HIS A 141 7.57 -5.54 8.89
C HIS A 141 7.25 -4.04 8.96
N GLN A 142 6.89 -3.54 10.15
CA GLN A 142 6.68 -2.11 10.40
C GLN A 142 7.92 -1.29 10.07
N GLN A 143 9.11 -1.74 10.48
CA GLN A 143 10.38 -1.07 10.20
C GLN A 143 10.70 -1.07 8.70
N ALA A 144 10.49 -2.19 8.00
CA ALA A 144 10.70 -2.27 6.55
C ALA A 144 9.77 -1.33 5.78
N ILE A 145 8.49 -1.26 6.20
CA ILE A 145 7.49 -0.36 5.61
C ILE A 145 7.85 1.10 5.91
N TRP A 146 8.18 1.43 7.16
CA TRP A 146 8.57 2.77 7.57
C TRP A 146 9.80 3.26 6.82
N GLY A 147 10.84 2.42 6.73
CA GLY A 147 12.08 2.74 6.01
C GLY A 147 11.89 2.96 4.51
N GLY A 148 10.85 2.38 3.91
CA GLY A 148 10.48 2.66 2.53
C GLY A 148 9.62 3.93 2.36
N LEU A 149 8.79 4.25 3.36
CA LEU A 149 7.80 5.32 3.27
C LEU A 149 8.32 6.68 3.77
N PHE A 150 9.03 6.71 4.89
CA PHE A 150 9.43 7.94 5.55
C PHE A 150 10.74 8.52 4.95
N PRO A 151 10.86 9.85 4.78
CA PRO A 151 9.80 10.86 4.90
C PRO A 151 9.06 11.12 3.57
N ASP A 152 9.75 10.93 2.44
CA ASP A 152 9.34 11.52 1.16
C ASP A 152 8.06 10.91 0.59
N GLU A 153 7.91 9.58 0.67
CA GLU A 153 6.71 8.90 0.15
C GLU A 153 5.49 9.22 1.00
N LEU A 154 5.63 9.26 2.32
CA LEU A 154 4.57 9.68 3.22
C LEU A 154 4.12 11.10 2.90
N TYR A 155 5.05 12.05 2.74
CA TYR A 155 4.70 13.41 2.38
C TYR A 155 4.00 13.47 1.02
N MET A 156 4.53 12.73 0.04
CA MET A 156 3.95 12.65 -1.32
C MET A 156 2.52 12.11 -1.31
N LEU A 157 2.25 11.07 -0.51
CA LEU A 157 0.94 10.44 -0.36
C LEU A 157 -0.03 11.28 0.47
N ALA A 158 0.46 11.95 1.51
CA ALA A 158 -0.34 12.86 2.33
C ALA A 158 -0.93 14.01 1.50
N LYS A 159 -0.27 14.41 0.40
CA LYS A 159 -0.78 15.43 -0.54
C LYS A 159 -1.94 14.96 -1.42
N VAL A 160 -2.24 13.67 -1.46
CA VAL A 160 -3.37 13.14 -2.25
C VAL A 160 -4.67 13.48 -1.53
N ARG A 161 -5.46 14.40 -2.12
CA ARG A 161 -6.73 14.88 -1.55
C ARG A 161 -7.84 13.86 -1.76
N SER A 162 -7.74 12.74 -1.06
CA SER A 162 -8.72 11.67 -1.13
C SER A 162 -8.85 10.97 0.22
N GLN A 163 -10.08 10.89 0.73
CA GLN A 163 -10.41 10.17 1.95
C GLN A 163 -9.97 8.70 1.84
N GLU A 164 -10.18 8.08 0.67
CA GLU A 164 -9.77 6.71 0.35
C GLU A 164 -8.27 6.46 0.49
N THR A 165 -7.45 7.50 0.38
CA THR A 165 -6.00 7.43 0.55
C THR A 165 -5.57 7.82 1.96
N CYS A 166 -6.22 8.83 2.54
CA CYS A 166 -5.87 9.38 3.86
C CYS A 166 -6.07 8.34 4.98
N ASP A 167 -7.20 7.64 5.01
CA ASP A 167 -7.54 6.67 6.05
C ASP A 167 -6.50 5.52 6.15
N PRO A 168 -6.18 4.78 5.06
CA PRO A 168 -5.18 3.72 5.13
C PRO A 168 -3.76 4.25 5.35
N LEU A 169 -3.44 5.48 4.92
CA LEU A 169 -2.16 6.11 5.24
C LEU A 169 -2.04 6.35 6.76
N CYS A 170 -3.09 6.88 7.40
CA CYS A 170 -3.13 7.07 8.85
C CYS A 170 -3.01 5.73 9.59
N MET A 171 -3.68 4.68 9.10
CA MET A 171 -3.58 3.33 9.67
C MET A 171 -2.13 2.81 9.65
N ILE A 172 -1.41 2.96 8.53
CA ILE A 172 -0.02 2.52 8.42
C ILE A 172 0.87 3.28 9.39
N ILE A 173 0.75 4.62 9.43
CA ILE A 173 1.57 5.47 10.29
C ILE A 173 1.31 5.12 11.76
N TYR A 174 0.04 5.05 12.16
CA TYR A 174 -0.35 4.64 13.51
C TYR A 174 0.23 3.26 13.85
N GLY A 175 0.03 2.26 12.98
CA GLY A 175 0.51 0.90 13.21
C GLY A 175 2.04 0.80 13.31
N CYS A 176 2.81 1.63 12.60
CA CYS A 176 4.26 1.67 12.73
C CYS A 176 4.70 2.37 14.02
N CYS A 177 4.03 3.46 14.39
CA CYS A 177 4.33 4.22 15.60
C CYS A 177 3.89 3.50 16.88
N ASP A 178 2.92 2.59 16.80
CA ASP A 178 2.39 1.86 17.95
C ASP A 178 3.48 1.01 18.62
N GLY A 179 3.85 1.40 19.85
CA GLY A 179 4.94 0.74 20.59
C GLY A 179 6.36 1.02 20.06
N SER A 180 6.56 2.08 19.26
CA SER A 180 7.88 2.58 18.87
C SER A 180 8.03 4.10 19.11
N PRO A 181 8.53 4.49 20.29
CA PRO A 181 8.82 5.89 20.60
C PRO A 181 9.76 6.54 19.57
N GLU A 182 10.72 5.78 19.03
CA GLU A 182 11.68 6.28 18.04
C GLU A 182 11.00 6.76 16.75
N LEU A 183 9.98 6.03 16.28
CA LEU A 183 9.24 6.41 15.08
C LEU A 183 8.28 7.58 15.36
N VAL A 184 7.70 7.65 16.57
CA VAL A 184 6.95 8.83 17.01
C VAL A 184 7.84 10.08 17.02
N LEU A 185 9.07 9.98 17.57
CA LEU A 185 10.03 11.08 17.57
C LEU A 185 10.42 11.52 16.16
N GLN A 186 10.60 10.58 15.21
CA GLN A 186 10.83 10.91 13.81
C GLN A 186 9.65 11.66 13.18
N LEU A 187 8.43 11.17 13.43
CA LEU A 187 7.20 11.78 12.93
C LEU A 187 6.95 13.17 13.52
N CYS A 188 7.36 13.42 14.76
CA CYS A 188 7.26 14.73 15.40
C CYS A 188 8.48 15.62 15.13
N GLY A 189 9.51 15.10 14.46
CA GLY A 189 10.73 15.81 14.10
C GLY A 189 10.59 16.67 12.84
N GLY A 190 11.68 17.33 12.44
CA GLY A 190 11.65 18.33 11.36
C GLY A 190 11.18 17.81 9.99
N GLN A 191 11.43 16.54 9.65
CA GLN A 191 10.94 15.93 8.41
C GLN A 191 9.53 15.33 8.55
N GLY A 192 9.13 14.95 9.78
CA GLY A 192 7.84 14.32 10.05
C GLY A 192 6.71 15.32 10.25
N LEU A 193 6.97 16.46 10.90
CA LEU A 193 5.94 17.46 11.20
C LEU A 193 5.22 17.97 9.93
N PRO A 194 5.90 18.26 8.81
CA PRO A 194 5.22 18.62 7.56
C PRO A 194 4.28 17.52 7.04
N ILE A 195 4.57 16.24 7.29
CA ILE A 195 3.72 15.11 6.91
C ILE A 195 2.44 15.14 7.75
N VAL A 196 2.56 15.29 9.06
CA VAL A 196 1.40 15.37 9.98
C VAL A 196 0.50 16.54 9.62
N VAL A 197 1.08 17.73 9.38
CA VAL A 197 0.35 18.92 8.94
C VAL A 197 -0.38 18.66 7.62
N GLU A 198 0.27 17.98 6.67
CA GLU A 198 -0.31 17.67 5.38
C GLU A 198 -1.46 16.66 5.47
N ILE A 199 -1.35 15.65 6.35
CA ILE A 199 -2.43 14.70 6.65
C ILE A 199 -3.64 15.43 7.24
N ILE A 200 -3.42 16.27 8.25
CA ILE A 200 -4.49 17.07 8.88
C ILE A 200 -5.17 17.94 7.83
N ARG A 201 -4.38 18.65 7.01
CA ARG A 201 -4.90 19.49 5.91
C ARG A 201 -5.73 18.68 4.92
N THR A 202 -5.28 17.49 4.52
CA THR A 202 -6.06 16.60 3.65
C THR A 202 -7.38 16.23 4.31
N ALA A 203 -7.33 15.72 5.53
CA ALA A 203 -8.52 15.26 6.25
C ALA A 203 -9.54 16.38 6.49
N SER A 204 -9.10 17.62 6.77
CA SER A 204 -9.98 18.78 6.88
C SER A 204 -10.69 19.13 5.57
N LEU A 205 -10.07 18.85 4.42
CA LEU A 205 -10.65 19.14 3.10
C LEU A 205 -11.58 18.05 2.59
N VAL A 206 -11.24 16.77 2.84
CA VAL A 206 -11.95 15.62 2.25
C VAL A 206 -12.70 14.77 3.27
N GLY A 207 -12.61 15.10 4.55
CA GLY A 207 -13.10 14.28 5.65
C GLY A 207 -12.19 13.08 5.95
N PHE A 208 -12.61 12.30 6.95
CA PHE A 208 -12.04 11.00 7.31
C PHE A 208 -13.19 10.03 7.59
N GLY A 209 -13.05 8.78 7.17
CA GLY A 209 -14.11 7.77 7.32
C GLY A 209 -13.91 6.89 8.54
N GLU A 210 -12.66 6.60 8.85
CA GLU A 210 -12.25 5.73 9.95
C GLU A 210 -11.58 6.54 11.08
N GLU A 211 -11.46 5.94 12.26
CA GLU A 211 -10.93 6.60 13.46
C GLU A 211 -9.39 6.67 13.49
N TRP A 212 -8.70 6.19 12.45
CA TRP A 212 -7.23 6.12 12.42
C TRP A 212 -6.55 7.48 12.55
N LEU A 213 -7.11 8.53 11.97
CA LEU A 213 -6.57 9.87 12.15
C LEU A 213 -6.66 10.30 13.62
N LYS A 214 -7.79 10.04 14.29
CA LYS A 214 -7.95 10.39 15.71
C LYS A 214 -7.00 9.59 16.59
N LEU A 215 -6.82 8.30 16.30
CA LEU A 215 -5.85 7.44 16.99
C LEU A 215 -4.41 7.96 16.78
N LEU A 216 -4.04 8.31 15.55
CA LEU A 216 -2.73 8.87 15.23
C LEU A 216 -2.49 10.20 15.97
N LEU A 217 -3.44 11.13 15.90
CA LEU A 217 -3.33 12.42 16.59
C LEU A 217 -3.30 12.22 18.10
N SER A 218 -4.09 11.31 18.67
CA SER A 218 -4.04 11.02 20.10
C SER A 218 -2.65 10.54 20.53
N ARG A 219 -2.01 9.67 19.74
CA ARG A 219 -0.66 9.16 20.01
C ARG A 219 0.38 10.28 19.93
N ILE A 220 0.29 11.16 18.94
CA ILE A 220 1.24 12.26 18.74
C ILE A 220 1.04 13.39 19.78
N CYS A 221 -0.22 13.69 20.13
CA CYS A 221 -0.60 14.86 20.91
C CYS A 221 -0.70 14.62 22.42
N LEU A 222 -1.06 13.41 22.86
CA LEU A 222 -1.33 13.13 24.28
C LEU A 222 -0.17 12.46 25.01
N GLU A 223 0.78 11.84 24.31
CA GLU A 223 1.82 11.03 24.94
C GLU A 223 3.21 11.68 25.05
N ASP A 224 3.47 12.85 24.45
CA ASP A 224 4.75 13.56 24.67
C ASP A 224 4.78 15.04 24.21
N ILE A 225 5.87 15.72 24.53
CA ILE A 225 6.30 17.15 24.42
C ILE A 225 6.03 17.89 23.08
N TYR A 226 5.36 17.28 22.12
CA TYR A 226 5.16 17.79 20.75
C TYR A 226 3.82 18.48 20.51
N PHE A 227 2.98 18.56 21.54
CA PHE A 227 1.74 19.33 21.53
C PHE A 227 1.97 20.83 21.22
N PRO A 228 2.98 21.53 21.76
CA PRO A 228 3.13 22.97 21.49
C PRO A 228 3.51 23.32 20.04
N PRO A 229 4.48 22.65 19.37
CA PRO A 229 4.86 22.99 17.99
C PRO A 229 3.74 22.84 16.94
N LEU A 230 2.88 21.82 17.07
CA LEU A 230 1.76 21.58 16.14
C LEU A 230 0.75 22.74 16.11
N PHE A 231 0.52 23.38 17.26
CA PHE A 231 -0.48 24.44 17.43
C PHE A 231 0.11 25.87 17.38
N LEU A 232 1.43 26.02 17.55
CA LEU A 232 2.10 27.32 17.49
C LEU A 232 2.42 27.76 16.04
N GLU A 233 2.59 26.83 15.10
CA GLU A 233 2.91 27.15 13.70
C GLU A 233 1.69 27.23 12.77
N ASN A 234 0.50 26.78 13.19
CA ASN A 234 -0.68 26.74 12.32
C ASN A 234 -1.96 27.17 13.05
N THR A 235 -2.50 28.34 12.68
CA THR A 235 -3.73 28.93 13.25
C THR A 235 -5.03 28.13 13.02
N TRP A 236 -4.99 27.05 12.24
CA TRP A 236 -6.18 26.28 11.83
C TRP A 236 -6.56 25.13 12.78
N CYS A 237 -5.71 24.78 13.76
CA CYS A 237 -5.98 23.65 14.66
C CYS A 237 -7.14 23.87 15.64
N TRP A 238 -7.69 25.08 15.75
CA TRP A 238 -8.83 25.38 16.64
C TRP A 238 -10.19 24.89 16.11
N GLU A 239 -10.30 24.52 14.84
CA GLU A 239 -11.56 24.07 14.23
C GLU A 239 -11.79 22.55 14.30
N LEU A 240 -10.83 21.78 14.84
CA LEU A 240 -10.86 20.32 14.93
C LEU A 240 -11.12 19.78 16.36
N LEU A 241 -11.42 20.66 17.32
CA LEU A 241 -11.90 20.34 18.68
C LEU A 241 -13.37 20.74 18.80
#